data_AF-A0A9N8LHM1-F1
#
_entry.id   AF-A0A9N8LHM1-F1
#
_cell.length_a   1.000
_cell.length_b   1.000
_cell.length_c   1.000
_cell.angle_alpha   90.00
_cell.angle_beta   90.00
_cell.angle_gamma   90.00
#
_symmetry.space_group_name_H-M   'P 1'
#
loop_
_entity.id
_entity.type
_entity.pdbx_description
1 polymer ?
#
loop_
_entity_poly.entity_id
_entity_poly.type
_entity_poly.pdbx_seq_one_letter_code
_entity_poly.pdbx_strand_id
1 'polypeptide(L)'
;MMYARLPGDSKIWVDPSTLAKVLCLIGYAFTWLVICAAFVVGIRGHSISIRAFYFSEYERHAYNIGVNLLTTVCNETMGYIHTVSLRWALFNEGKLEFNSNLRLWSHARSSPANSRIANLICFLGVVVSYSSGSIWLMQYDKDDNVSGKQGCQAIVVPQACIAYGIGLLMQAIVVSFSIPSALRAPTFSCSPLDTAAATVVHGMLQRRPGRCMMGLDQHKVAATPSRAVKRQKSLSTSHRAVQGVVYAAWAFVLLAIAWLAINAALVGHYPIGSIKAGFFKGTLNIKPSSFNIYRGRWIPEWAVVSESESDRFSPLVFAWVFSFVTALQIPLTLMTHLGELVVNSHRDESTWRKAARQEGLRRESANPIAAIITSGSALALFSFKAVIHAQFSDAVSIVFREFITMRTSGILGLAIGSALLSVFLTVLSIYGRKGPQPSTFGHLQTLVDLIDEWPEKGNQQMYWGHKTGGAVTPMKEEEYNFAGISITPPAQNIRIGELYS
;
A
#
# COMPACT_ATOMS: atom_id res chain seq x y z
N MET A 1 -27.76 3.96 7.20
CA MET A 1 -27.12 4.53 8.41
C MET A 1 -26.79 5.99 8.18
N MET A 2 -27.39 6.87 8.99
CA MET A 2 -27.06 8.30 9.06
C MET A 2 -25.81 8.44 9.93
N TYR A 3 -24.73 9.00 9.39
CA TYR A 3 -23.68 9.53 10.25
C TYR A 3 -24.27 10.76 10.94
N ALA A 4 -24.23 10.79 12.27
CA ALA A 4 -24.64 11.98 13.02
C ALA A 4 -23.84 13.16 12.46
N ARG A 5 -24.51 14.24 12.05
CA ARG A 5 -23.79 15.51 11.80
C ARG A 5 -23.03 15.85 13.07
N LEU A 6 -21.81 16.39 12.91
CA LEU A 6 -21.07 16.97 14.04
C LEU A 6 -22.06 17.87 14.80
N PRO A 7 -22.23 17.68 16.12
CA PRO A 7 -23.08 18.57 16.91
C PRO A 7 -22.57 19.99 16.71
N GLY A 8 -23.45 20.88 16.27
CA GLY A 8 -23.12 22.26 15.88
C GLY A 8 -22.42 23.08 16.97
N ASP A 9 -22.48 22.59 18.22
CA ASP A 9 -21.96 23.26 19.41
C ASP A 9 -20.65 22.67 19.95
N SER A 10 -20.04 21.69 19.27
CA SER A 10 -18.75 21.16 19.74
C SER A 10 -17.62 22.18 19.55
N LYS A 11 -16.96 22.56 20.64
CA LYS A 11 -15.80 23.48 20.62
C LYS A 11 -14.58 22.90 19.90
N ILE A 12 -14.52 21.58 19.77
CA ILE A 12 -13.39 20.85 19.17
C ILE A 12 -13.46 20.96 17.65
N TRP A 13 -12.44 21.55 17.05
CA TRP A 13 -12.35 21.64 15.59
C TRP A 13 -11.88 20.32 14.96
N VAL A 14 -12.54 19.93 13.86
CA VAL A 14 -12.23 18.76 13.03
C VAL A 14 -12.08 19.23 11.59
N ASP A 15 -10.92 18.98 10.97
CA ASP A 15 -10.72 19.28 9.55
C ASP A 15 -11.56 18.33 8.68
N PRO A 16 -12.52 18.82 7.87
CA PRO A 16 -13.22 17.95 6.91
C PRO A 16 -12.31 17.43 5.79
N SER A 17 -11.17 18.10 5.53
CA SER A 17 -10.23 17.80 4.46
C SER A 17 -10.87 17.79 3.06
N THR A 18 -11.57 18.89 2.72
CA THR A 18 -12.32 19.03 1.45
C THR A 18 -11.45 18.81 0.21
N LEU A 19 -10.19 19.24 0.24
CA LEU A 19 -9.28 19.03 -0.88
C LEU A 19 -8.96 17.54 -1.09
N ALA A 20 -8.79 16.76 -0.02
CA ALA A 20 -8.54 15.31 -0.11
C ALA A 20 -9.73 14.63 -0.80
N LYS A 21 -10.93 15.02 -0.37
CA LYS A 21 -12.19 14.55 -0.91
C LYS A 21 -12.31 14.83 -2.41
N VAL A 22 -12.04 16.07 -2.84
CA VAL A 22 -12.08 16.47 -4.27
C VAL A 22 -11.06 15.68 -5.09
N LEU A 23 -9.82 15.59 -4.64
CA LEU A 23 -8.76 14.89 -5.35
C LEU A 23 -9.02 13.40 -5.48
N CYS A 24 -9.57 12.77 -4.43
CA CYS A 24 -9.99 11.37 -4.49
C CYS A 24 -11.09 11.17 -5.53
N LEU A 25 -12.08 12.07 -5.61
CA LEU A 25 -13.14 12.00 -6.61
C LEU A 25 -12.59 12.22 -8.04
N ILE A 26 -11.63 13.13 -8.22
CA ILE A 26 -10.95 13.32 -9.51
C ILE A 26 -10.20 12.06 -9.92
N GLY A 27 -9.38 11.50 -9.02
CA GLY A 27 -8.64 10.27 -9.34
C GLY A 27 -9.55 9.06 -9.54
N TYR A 28 -10.71 9.02 -8.87
CA TYR A 28 -11.74 8.02 -9.12
C TYR A 28 -12.36 8.17 -10.52
N ALA A 29 -12.72 9.39 -10.94
CA ALA A 29 -13.20 9.66 -12.29
C ALA A 29 -12.14 9.32 -13.35
N PHE A 30 -10.87 9.67 -13.09
CA PHE A 30 -9.75 9.28 -13.94
C PHE A 30 -9.62 7.77 -14.06
N THR A 31 -9.81 7.02 -12.97
CA THR A 31 -9.77 5.55 -13.01
C THR A 31 -10.87 4.97 -13.90
N TRP A 32 -12.07 5.56 -13.91
CA TRP A 32 -13.12 5.16 -14.87
C TRP A 32 -12.73 5.41 -16.32
N LEU A 33 -12.03 6.51 -16.62
CA LEU A 33 -11.50 6.76 -17.96
C LEU A 33 -10.48 5.68 -18.36
N VAL A 34 -9.60 5.27 -17.45
CA VAL A 34 -8.64 4.17 -17.66
C VAL A 34 -9.36 2.85 -17.90
N ILE A 35 -10.42 2.54 -17.14
CA ILE A 35 -11.25 1.35 -17.34
C ILE A 35 -11.87 1.35 -18.76
N CYS A 36 -12.49 2.47 -19.15
CA CYS A 36 -13.09 2.61 -20.48
C CYS A 36 -12.03 2.46 -21.59
N ALA A 37 -10.87 3.10 -21.44
CA ALA A 37 -9.77 2.99 -22.38
C ALA A 37 -9.27 1.54 -22.51
N ALA A 38 -9.13 0.82 -21.39
CA ALA A 38 -8.71 -0.57 -21.37
C ALA A 38 -9.69 -1.48 -22.14
N PHE A 39 -11.01 -1.30 -21.94
CA PHE A 39 -12.02 -2.03 -22.69
C PHE A 39 -12.02 -1.66 -24.18
N VAL A 40 -11.91 -0.38 -24.53
CA VAL A 40 -11.87 0.06 -25.94
C VAL A 40 -10.65 -0.52 -26.66
N VAL A 41 -9.47 -0.45 -26.04
CA VAL A 41 -8.23 -1.02 -26.58
C VAL A 41 -8.35 -2.54 -26.70
N GLY A 42 -8.88 -3.22 -25.68
CA GLY A 42 -9.09 -4.67 -25.69
C GLY A 42 -10.09 -5.14 -26.76
N ILE A 43 -11.24 -4.47 -26.89
CA ILE A 43 -12.26 -4.84 -27.90
C ILE A 43 -11.76 -4.53 -29.31
N ARG A 44 -11.21 -3.33 -29.55
CA ARG A 44 -10.66 -2.97 -30.88
C ARG A 44 -9.47 -3.83 -31.25
N GLY A 45 -8.60 -4.16 -30.29
CA GLY A 45 -7.47 -5.06 -30.49
C GLY A 45 -7.90 -6.46 -30.88
N HIS A 46 -9.12 -6.89 -30.52
CA HIS A 46 -9.67 -8.16 -30.99
C HIS A 46 -10.20 -8.09 -32.43
N SER A 47 -10.73 -6.92 -32.84
CA SER A 47 -11.29 -6.70 -34.18
C SER A 47 -10.23 -6.40 -35.24
N ILE A 48 -9.11 -5.78 -34.86
CA ILE A 48 -8.02 -5.40 -35.78
C ILE A 48 -6.99 -6.53 -35.80
N SER A 49 -6.69 -7.10 -36.97
CA SER A 49 -5.57 -8.05 -37.13
C SER A 49 -4.31 -7.45 -36.52
N ILE A 50 -3.64 -8.26 -35.69
CA ILE A 50 -2.53 -7.87 -34.83
C ILE A 50 -1.51 -7.04 -35.61
N ARG A 51 -1.40 -5.75 -35.26
CA ARG A 51 -0.26 -4.94 -35.70
C ARG A 51 0.87 -5.16 -34.72
N ALA A 52 1.94 -5.80 -35.20
CA ALA A 52 3.20 -5.83 -34.48
C ALA A 52 3.73 -4.39 -34.39
N PHE A 53 4.01 -3.93 -33.17
CA PHE A 53 4.69 -2.68 -32.94
C PHE A 53 6.17 -2.97 -32.71
N TYR A 54 7.03 -2.14 -33.28
CA TYR A 54 8.46 -2.23 -33.04
C TYR A 54 8.78 -1.38 -31.81
N PHE A 55 9.27 -2.02 -30.76
CA PHE A 55 9.78 -1.33 -29.59
C PHE A 55 11.26 -1.68 -29.41
N SER A 56 12.06 -0.67 -29.10
CA SER A 56 13.36 -0.91 -28.48
C SER A 56 13.18 -1.55 -27.10
N GLU A 57 14.21 -2.25 -26.60
CA GLU A 57 14.18 -2.83 -25.25
C GLU A 57 13.89 -1.76 -24.18
N TYR A 58 14.48 -0.57 -24.33
CA TYR A 58 14.25 0.58 -23.45
C TYR A 58 12.81 1.07 -23.46
N GLU A 59 12.19 1.21 -24.64
CA GLU A 59 10.79 1.63 -24.74
C GLU A 59 9.85 0.62 -24.10
N ARG A 60 10.10 -0.69 -24.28
CA ARG A 60 9.31 -1.75 -23.64
C ARG A 60 9.41 -1.66 -22.11
N HIS A 61 10.61 -1.49 -21.57
CA HIS A 61 10.80 -1.32 -20.12
C HIS A 61 10.12 -0.05 -19.60
N ALA A 62 10.28 1.08 -20.29
CA ALA A 62 9.62 2.33 -19.94
C ALA A 62 8.09 2.18 -19.95
N TYR A 63 7.56 1.47 -20.95
CA TYR A 63 6.14 1.17 -21.06
C TYR A 63 5.62 0.35 -19.88
N ASN A 64 6.33 -0.74 -19.54
CA ASN A 64 5.99 -1.58 -18.40
C ASN A 64 6.01 -0.81 -17.07
N ILE A 65 7.01 0.06 -16.87
CA ILE A 65 7.05 0.95 -15.70
C ILE A 65 5.86 1.91 -15.72
N GLY A 66 5.54 2.50 -16.87
CA GLY A 66 4.40 3.42 -17.03
C GLY A 66 3.06 2.77 -16.69
N VAL A 67 2.81 1.55 -17.19
CA VAL A 67 1.58 0.79 -16.88
C VAL A 67 1.50 0.45 -15.40
N ASN A 68 2.60 -0.02 -14.81
CA ASN A 68 2.62 -0.36 -13.38
C ASN A 68 2.46 0.87 -12.48
N LEU A 69 3.05 2.01 -12.87
CA LEU A 69 2.85 3.29 -12.20
C LEU A 69 1.39 3.75 -12.28
N LEU A 70 0.79 3.69 -13.48
CA LEU A 70 -0.62 4.02 -13.69
C LEU A 70 -1.54 3.11 -12.85
N THR A 71 -1.28 1.81 -12.88
CA THR A 71 -1.98 0.82 -12.06
C THR A 71 -1.88 1.16 -10.57
N THR A 72 -0.69 1.52 -10.11
CA THR A 72 -0.45 1.92 -8.72
C THR A 72 -1.26 3.18 -8.36
N VAL A 73 -1.24 4.22 -9.19
CA VAL A 73 -2.02 5.46 -8.96
C VAL A 73 -3.51 5.19 -8.85
N CYS A 74 -4.07 4.40 -9.77
CA CYS A 74 -5.50 4.02 -9.75
C CYS A 74 -5.85 3.21 -8.49
N ASN A 75 -5.04 2.19 -8.16
CA ASN A 75 -5.26 1.33 -7.01
C ASN A 75 -5.14 2.08 -5.67
N GLU A 76 -4.16 2.99 -5.53
CA GLU A 76 -3.99 3.82 -4.33
C GLU A 76 -5.16 4.79 -4.14
N THR A 77 -5.62 5.42 -5.22
CA THR A 77 -6.75 6.35 -5.15
C THR A 77 -8.03 5.65 -4.70
N MET A 78 -8.37 4.53 -5.35
CA MET A 78 -9.51 3.70 -4.96
C MET A 78 -9.35 3.16 -3.54
N GLY A 79 -8.15 2.69 -3.22
CA GLY A 79 -7.81 2.17 -1.90
C GLY A 79 -7.95 3.20 -0.78
N TYR A 80 -7.65 4.47 -1.06
CA TYR A 80 -7.84 5.58 -0.11
C TYR A 80 -9.32 5.79 0.22
N ILE A 81 -10.19 5.91 -0.80
CA ILE A 81 -11.63 6.11 -0.60
C ILE A 81 -12.22 4.94 0.20
N HIS A 82 -11.84 3.71 -0.18
CA HIS A 82 -12.24 2.50 0.54
C HIS A 82 -11.77 2.52 1.99
N THR A 83 -10.52 2.93 2.25
CA THR A 83 -9.96 3.00 3.60
C THR A 83 -10.67 4.03 4.47
N VAL A 84 -11.01 5.20 3.94
CA VAL A 84 -11.80 6.22 4.65
C VAL A 84 -13.19 5.66 4.97
N SER A 85 -13.87 5.05 4.00
CA SER A 85 -15.17 4.39 4.20
C SER A 85 -15.10 3.34 5.31
N LEU A 86 -14.10 2.44 5.25
CA LEU A 86 -13.90 1.37 6.21
C LEU A 86 -13.58 1.90 7.60
N ARG A 87 -12.72 2.92 7.73
CA ARG A 87 -12.39 3.56 9.01
C ARG A 87 -13.66 4.04 9.71
N TRP A 88 -14.53 4.73 8.99
CA TRP A 88 -15.77 5.28 9.55
C TRP A 88 -16.88 4.24 9.73
N ALA A 89 -16.85 3.14 8.97
CA ALA A 89 -17.70 1.99 9.23
C ALA A 89 -17.29 1.26 10.52
N LEU A 90 -15.98 1.07 10.75
CA LEU A 90 -15.46 0.50 12.01
C LEU A 90 -15.72 1.41 13.20
N PHE A 91 -15.67 2.73 13.00
CA PHE A 91 -16.05 3.73 13.99
C PHE A 91 -17.49 3.53 14.46
N ASN A 92 -18.44 3.40 13.53
CA ASN A 92 -19.85 3.17 13.86
C ASN A 92 -20.09 1.84 14.61
N GLU A 93 -19.19 0.87 14.49
CA GLU A 93 -19.25 -0.41 15.22
C GLU A 93 -18.49 -0.39 16.55
N GLY A 94 -17.84 0.71 16.92
CA GLY A 94 -17.00 0.79 18.11
C GLY A 94 -15.76 -0.10 18.05
N LYS A 95 -15.32 -0.48 16.84
CA LYS A 95 -14.14 -1.35 16.61
C LYS A 95 -12.92 -0.58 16.12
N LEU A 96 -13.01 0.74 16.00
CA LEU A 96 -11.91 1.56 15.51
C LEU A 96 -10.91 1.85 16.64
N GLU A 97 -9.89 1.01 16.77
CA GLU A 97 -8.81 1.19 17.77
C GLU A 97 -7.65 2.04 17.22
N PHE A 98 -7.30 1.84 15.95
CA PHE A 98 -6.17 2.50 15.29
C PHE A 98 -6.66 3.37 14.12
N ASN A 99 -5.96 4.49 13.87
CA ASN A 99 -6.18 5.33 12.69
C ASN A 99 -5.92 4.56 11.39
N SER A 100 -4.93 3.66 11.43
CA SER A 100 -4.46 2.85 10.31
C SER A 100 -4.72 1.38 10.61
N ASN A 101 -5.55 0.72 9.80
CA ASN A 101 -5.92 -0.69 9.96
C ASN A 101 -5.53 -1.50 8.72
N LEU A 102 -5.32 -2.80 8.91
CA LEU A 102 -5.08 -3.73 7.81
C LEU A 102 -6.36 -3.96 7.02
N ARG A 103 -6.51 -3.23 5.91
CA ARG A 103 -7.68 -3.24 5.02
C ARG A 103 -8.21 -4.63 4.70
N LEU A 104 -7.33 -5.61 4.50
CA LEU A 104 -7.72 -6.98 4.14
C LEU A 104 -8.41 -7.75 5.28
N TRP A 105 -8.03 -7.49 6.53
CA TRP A 105 -8.54 -8.24 7.69
C TRP A 105 -9.58 -7.47 8.51
N SER A 106 -9.53 -6.15 8.49
CA SER A 106 -10.54 -5.30 9.14
C SER A 106 -11.80 -5.20 8.28
N HIS A 107 -12.97 -5.44 8.86
CA HIS A 107 -14.25 -5.42 8.16
C HIS A 107 -15.35 -4.92 9.09
N ALA A 108 -16.36 -4.28 8.50
CA ALA A 108 -17.57 -3.82 9.18
C ALA A 108 -18.75 -4.69 8.74
N ARG A 109 -19.53 -5.23 9.70
CA ARG A 109 -20.77 -5.99 9.44
C ARG A 109 -21.93 -5.08 9.02
N SER A 110 -21.90 -3.82 9.46
CA SER A 110 -22.92 -2.80 9.23
C SER A 110 -22.92 -2.23 7.82
N SER A 111 -21.85 -2.43 7.04
CA SER A 111 -21.68 -1.86 5.71
C SER A 111 -21.29 -2.94 4.71
N PRO A 112 -22.16 -3.30 3.74
CA PRO A 112 -21.86 -4.35 2.76
C PRO A 112 -20.63 -4.01 1.90
N ALA A 113 -20.43 -2.72 1.61
CA ALA A 113 -19.28 -2.20 0.88
C ALA A 113 -17.94 -2.41 1.64
N ASN A 114 -17.98 -2.54 2.96
CA ASN A 114 -16.82 -2.75 3.84
C ASN A 114 -16.82 -4.17 4.46
N SER A 115 -17.53 -5.10 3.83
CA SER A 115 -17.57 -6.51 4.25
C SER A 115 -16.26 -7.24 3.90
N ARG A 116 -16.03 -8.41 4.50
CA ARG A 116 -14.88 -9.26 4.17
C ARG A 116 -14.83 -9.62 2.68
N ILE A 117 -15.99 -9.87 2.08
CA ILE A 117 -16.12 -10.21 0.66
C ILE A 117 -15.75 -9.00 -0.21
N ALA A 118 -16.24 -7.80 0.13
CA ALA A 118 -15.88 -6.59 -0.60
C ALA A 118 -14.38 -6.29 -0.52
N ASN A 119 -13.76 -6.46 0.66
CA ASN A 119 -12.30 -6.34 0.82
C ASN A 119 -11.53 -7.36 -0.02
N LEU A 120 -12.02 -8.61 -0.07
CA LEU A 120 -11.44 -9.66 -0.90
C LEU A 120 -11.58 -9.35 -2.39
N ILE A 121 -12.75 -8.86 -2.84
CA ILE A 121 -12.97 -8.43 -4.23
C ILE A 121 -12.03 -7.27 -4.58
N CYS A 122 -11.87 -6.28 -3.71
CA CYS A 122 -10.91 -5.20 -3.91
C CYS A 122 -9.49 -5.73 -4.06
N PHE A 123 -9.08 -6.66 -3.18
CA PHE A 123 -7.76 -7.29 -3.25
C PHE A 123 -7.55 -8.06 -4.55
N LEU A 124 -8.50 -8.93 -4.92
CA LEU A 124 -8.45 -9.68 -6.17
C LEU A 124 -8.41 -8.74 -7.38
N GLY A 125 -9.16 -7.63 -7.34
CA GLY A 125 -9.12 -6.60 -8.38
C GLY A 125 -7.74 -5.96 -8.53
N VAL A 126 -7.03 -5.71 -7.42
CA VAL A 126 -5.63 -5.24 -7.46
C VAL A 126 -4.72 -6.29 -8.07
N VAL A 127 -4.82 -7.55 -7.62
CA VAL A 127 -3.98 -8.65 -8.13
C VAL A 127 -4.21 -8.81 -9.64
N VAL A 128 -5.47 -8.83 -10.08
CA VAL A 128 -5.86 -8.95 -11.49
C VAL A 128 -5.31 -7.77 -12.30
N SER A 129 -5.40 -6.53 -11.80
CA SER A 129 -4.90 -5.35 -12.52
C SER A 129 -3.38 -5.38 -12.69
N TYR A 130 -2.60 -5.74 -11.67
CA TYR A 130 -1.15 -5.88 -11.87
C TYR A 130 -0.76 -7.11 -12.70
N SER A 131 -1.48 -8.23 -12.56
CA SER A 131 -1.19 -9.45 -13.32
C SER A 131 -1.40 -9.23 -14.81
N SER A 132 -2.53 -8.62 -15.17
CA SER A 132 -2.85 -8.25 -16.55
C SER A 132 -1.93 -7.16 -17.10
N GLY A 133 -1.57 -6.15 -16.28
CA GLY A 133 -0.58 -5.15 -16.64
C GLY A 133 0.81 -5.75 -16.94
N SER A 134 1.15 -6.87 -16.29
CA SER A 134 2.43 -7.56 -16.51
C SER A 134 2.49 -8.34 -17.83
N ILE A 135 1.35 -8.76 -18.35
CA ILE A 135 1.24 -9.57 -19.58
C ILE A 135 0.60 -8.83 -20.75
N TRP A 136 0.40 -7.52 -20.61
CA TRP A 136 -0.11 -6.64 -21.65
C TRP A 136 0.68 -6.83 -22.95
N LEU A 137 2.02 -6.80 -22.86
CA LEU A 137 2.92 -6.84 -24.01
C LEU A 137 3.48 -8.25 -24.16
N MET A 138 3.19 -8.85 -25.30
CA MET A 138 3.73 -10.13 -25.70
C MET A 138 4.90 -9.90 -26.64
N GLN A 139 6.04 -10.52 -26.35
CA GLN A 139 7.22 -10.46 -27.21
C GLN A 139 7.03 -11.38 -28.41
N TYR A 140 7.36 -10.86 -29.58
CA TYR A 140 7.36 -11.58 -30.84
C TYR A 140 8.80 -11.63 -31.34
N ASP A 141 9.44 -12.79 -31.15
CA ASP A 141 10.78 -13.02 -31.69
C ASP A 141 10.61 -13.46 -33.14
N LYS A 142 11.09 -12.63 -34.06
CA LYS A 142 11.11 -12.95 -35.48
C LYS A 142 12.56 -13.25 -35.81
N ASP A 143 12.84 -14.47 -36.26
CA ASP A 143 14.14 -14.92 -36.77
C ASP A 143 14.54 -14.18 -38.06
N ASP A 144 14.51 -12.85 -38.06
CA ASP A 144 14.91 -12.03 -39.20
C ASP A 144 16.42 -11.82 -39.13
N ASN A 145 17.17 -12.88 -39.45
CA ASN A 145 18.60 -12.82 -39.78
C ASN A 145 18.92 -11.88 -40.97
N VAL A 146 17.91 -11.26 -41.58
CA VAL A 146 18.00 -10.59 -42.89
C VAL A 146 18.08 -9.05 -42.78
N SER A 147 17.68 -8.42 -41.67
CA SER A 147 17.50 -6.95 -41.66
C SER A 147 18.41 -6.12 -40.76
N GLY A 148 19.32 -6.72 -39.97
CA GLY A 148 20.34 -5.99 -39.20
C GLY A 148 19.82 -4.99 -38.14
N LYS A 149 18.50 -4.85 -37.96
CA LYS A 149 17.88 -4.01 -36.94
C LYS A 149 17.50 -4.86 -35.74
N GLN A 150 18.27 -4.73 -34.65
CA GLN A 150 18.01 -5.35 -33.34
C GLN A 150 16.80 -4.71 -32.62
N GLY A 151 15.60 -4.86 -33.17
CA GLY A 151 14.35 -4.44 -32.53
C GLY A 151 13.53 -5.66 -32.13
N CYS A 152 13.05 -5.72 -30.88
CA CYS A 152 12.07 -6.72 -30.48
C CYS A 152 10.68 -6.26 -30.95
N GLN A 153 9.98 -7.09 -31.72
CA GLN A 153 8.58 -6.83 -32.03
C GLN A 153 7.75 -7.16 -30.79
N ALA A 154 6.81 -6.30 -30.43
CA ALA A 154 5.84 -6.60 -29.38
C ALA A 154 4.41 -6.46 -29.90
N ILE A 155 3.55 -7.33 -29.39
CA ILE A 155 2.13 -7.40 -29.69
C ILE A 155 1.38 -7.06 -28.41
N VAL A 156 0.38 -6.18 -28.53
CA VAL A 156 -0.55 -5.92 -27.43
C VAL A 156 -1.52 -7.09 -27.34
N VAL A 157 -1.65 -7.72 -26.16
CA VAL A 157 -2.57 -8.83 -25.91
C VAL A 157 -3.95 -8.27 -25.55
N PRO A 158 -4.97 -8.35 -26.43
CA PRO A 158 -6.26 -7.70 -26.19
C PRO A 158 -6.97 -8.23 -24.94
N GLN A 159 -6.84 -9.53 -24.67
CA GLN A 159 -7.42 -10.19 -23.49
C GLN A 159 -6.81 -9.66 -22.18
N ALA A 160 -5.52 -9.31 -22.18
CA ALA A 160 -4.87 -8.69 -21.03
C ALA A 160 -5.44 -7.30 -20.74
N CYS A 161 -5.69 -6.48 -21.77
CA CYS A 161 -6.33 -5.17 -21.60
C CYS A 161 -7.75 -5.30 -21.04
N ILE A 162 -8.53 -6.30 -21.48
CA ILE A 162 -9.86 -6.59 -20.92
C ILE A 162 -9.75 -7.01 -19.45
N ALA A 163 -8.84 -7.94 -19.13
CA ALA A 163 -8.60 -8.37 -17.75
C ALA A 163 -8.17 -7.21 -16.85
N TYR A 164 -7.35 -6.29 -17.37
CA TYR A 164 -6.94 -5.06 -16.69
C TYR A 164 -8.14 -4.17 -16.36
N GLY A 165 -9.00 -3.94 -17.35
CA GLY A 165 -10.27 -3.23 -17.17
C GLY A 165 -11.16 -3.89 -16.11
N ILE A 166 -11.28 -5.22 -16.12
CA ILE A 166 -12.04 -6.00 -15.13
C ILE A 166 -11.47 -5.81 -13.72
N GLY A 167 -10.14 -5.93 -13.53
CA GLY A 167 -9.51 -5.78 -12.22
C GLY A 167 -9.72 -4.40 -11.60
N LEU A 168 -9.61 -3.34 -12.41
CA LEU A 168 -9.94 -1.98 -11.98
C LEU A 168 -11.44 -1.80 -11.73
N LEU A 169 -12.30 -2.37 -12.57
CA LEU A 169 -13.75 -2.31 -12.43
C LEU A 169 -14.23 -2.97 -11.13
N MET A 170 -13.67 -4.13 -10.75
CA MET A 170 -13.98 -4.80 -9.49
C MET A 170 -13.76 -3.87 -8.29
N GLN A 171 -12.65 -3.14 -8.27
CA GLN A 171 -12.37 -2.16 -7.22
C GLN A 171 -13.29 -0.94 -7.32
N ALA A 172 -13.52 -0.42 -8.53
CA ALA A 172 -14.36 0.76 -8.76
C ALA A 172 -15.81 0.52 -8.33
N ILE A 173 -16.35 -0.69 -8.51
CA ILE A 173 -17.68 -1.08 -8.05
C ILE A 173 -17.75 -1.05 -6.51
N VAL A 174 -16.78 -1.66 -5.82
CA VAL A 174 -16.75 -1.64 -4.35
C VAL A 174 -16.60 -0.22 -3.81
N VAL A 175 -15.76 0.58 -4.45
CA VAL A 175 -15.60 2.01 -4.12
C VAL A 175 -16.87 2.80 -4.40
N SER A 176 -17.61 2.52 -5.48
CA SER A 176 -18.90 3.15 -5.78
C SER A 176 -19.88 3.00 -4.61
N PHE A 177 -19.97 1.79 -4.06
CA PHE A 177 -20.83 1.51 -2.89
C PHE A 177 -20.28 2.12 -1.61
N SER A 178 -18.97 2.37 -1.53
CA SER A 178 -18.31 3.01 -0.39
C SER A 178 -18.41 4.53 -0.40
N ILE A 179 -18.55 5.17 -1.57
CA ILE A 179 -18.56 6.64 -1.71
C ILE A 179 -19.65 7.28 -0.84
N PRO A 180 -20.92 6.86 -0.83
CA PRO A 180 -21.94 7.49 0.01
C PRO A 180 -21.58 7.47 1.50
N SER A 181 -20.96 6.39 1.96
CA SER A 181 -20.46 6.26 3.33
C SER A 181 -19.25 7.15 3.58
N ALA A 182 -18.27 7.15 2.66
CA ALA A 182 -17.09 7.99 2.74
C ALA A 182 -17.45 9.48 2.71
N LEU A 183 -18.33 9.94 1.83
CA LEU A 183 -18.70 11.36 1.70
C LEU A 183 -19.37 11.94 2.96
N ARG A 184 -19.97 11.07 3.79
CA ARG A 184 -20.60 11.39 5.07
C ARG A 184 -19.64 11.22 6.26
N ALA A 185 -18.41 10.76 6.02
CA ALA A 185 -17.37 10.69 7.03
C ALA A 185 -17.16 12.07 7.69
N PRO A 186 -16.97 12.12 9.02
CA PRO A 186 -16.60 13.35 9.72
C PRO A 186 -15.34 14.02 9.18
N THR A 187 -14.36 13.24 8.71
CA THR A 187 -13.14 13.77 8.09
C THR A 187 -12.57 12.81 7.04
N PHE A 188 -12.02 13.39 5.96
CA PHE A 188 -11.18 12.71 4.97
C PHE A 188 -9.68 12.80 5.31
N SER A 189 -9.30 13.43 6.42
CA SER A 189 -7.92 13.60 6.84
C SER A 189 -7.26 12.25 7.14
N CYS A 190 -5.99 12.15 6.77
CA CYS A 190 -5.13 11.04 7.18
C CYS A 190 -4.55 11.22 8.58
N SER A 191 -4.68 12.42 9.16
CA SER A 191 -4.09 12.73 10.45
C SER A 191 -4.74 11.89 11.56
N PRO A 192 -3.95 11.20 12.40
CA PRO A 192 -4.50 10.47 13.53
C PRO A 192 -5.20 11.39 14.54
N LEU A 193 -4.82 12.68 14.59
CA LEU A 193 -5.42 13.66 15.49
C LEU A 193 -6.79 14.14 15.03
N ASP A 194 -7.00 14.31 13.73
CA ASP A 194 -8.32 14.70 13.23
C ASP A 194 -9.30 13.55 13.39
N THR A 195 -8.84 12.33 13.16
CA THR A 195 -9.62 11.11 13.45
C THR A 195 -9.94 11.03 14.94
N ALA A 196 -8.95 11.21 15.83
CA ALA A 196 -9.19 11.17 17.28
C ALA A 196 -10.13 12.30 17.75
N ALA A 197 -9.93 13.54 17.28
CA ALA A 197 -10.81 14.67 17.59
C ALA A 197 -12.26 14.37 17.18
N ALA A 198 -12.46 13.87 15.95
CA ALA A 198 -13.77 13.47 15.48
C ALA A 198 -14.39 12.35 16.34
N THR A 199 -13.60 11.36 16.77
CA THR A 199 -14.12 10.29 17.65
C THR A 199 -14.51 10.80 19.05
N VAL A 200 -13.84 11.83 19.57
CA VAL A 200 -14.18 12.48 20.84
C VAL A 200 -15.45 13.31 20.70
N VAL A 201 -15.57 14.10 19.63
CA VAL A 201 -16.76 14.93 19.35
C VAL A 201 -18.03 14.08 19.26
N HIS A 202 -17.91 12.89 18.69
CA HIS A 202 -19.02 11.94 18.60
C HIS A 202 -19.22 11.08 19.87
N GLY A 203 -18.47 11.34 20.94
CA GLY A 203 -18.63 10.68 22.24
C GLY A 203 -18.18 9.22 22.32
N MET A 204 -17.52 8.70 21.28
CA MET A 204 -17.08 7.30 21.23
C MET A 204 -15.81 7.05 22.05
N LEU A 205 -14.88 8.00 22.01
CA LEU A 205 -13.68 7.98 22.85
C LEU A 205 -13.78 9.08 23.90
N GLN A 206 -13.46 8.71 25.13
CA GLN A 206 -13.37 9.65 26.25
C GLN A 206 -11.96 9.56 26.84
N ARG A 207 -11.42 10.72 27.23
CA ARG A 207 -10.13 10.80 27.90
C ARG A 207 -10.21 10.06 29.23
N ARG A 208 -9.29 9.13 29.46
CA ARG A 208 -9.15 8.44 30.75
C ARG A 208 -8.17 9.23 31.63
N PRO A 209 -8.60 9.75 32.79
CA PRO A 209 -7.72 10.54 33.65
C PRO A 209 -6.53 9.71 34.15
N GLY A 210 -5.38 10.37 34.35
CA GLY A 210 -4.17 9.74 34.89
C GLY A 210 -3.34 8.91 33.88
N ARG A 211 -3.65 8.99 32.58
CA ARG A 211 -2.94 8.26 31.52
C ARG A 211 -2.09 9.13 30.60
N CYS A 212 -1.90 10.40 30.94
CA CYS A 212 -1.22 11.38 30.10
C CYS A 212 0.27 11.09 29.84
N MET A 213 0.88 10.12 30.55
CA MET A 213 2.27 9.69 30.30
C MET A 213 2.40 8.22 29.87
N MET A 214 1.28 7.54 29.61
CA MET A 214 1.27 6.12 29.29
C MET A 214 1.23 5.90 27.78
N GLY A 215 2.26 5.25 27.24
CA GLY A 215 2.36 4.91 25.83
C GLY A 215 1.42 3.78 25.40
N LEU A 216 1.41 3.50 24.09
CA LEU A 216 0.68 2.38 23.50
C LEU A 216 1.04 1.05 24.17
N ASP A 217 2.28 0.82 24.57
CA ASP A 217 2.68 -0.44 25.20
C ASP A 217 2.02 -0.69 26.56
N GLN A 218 1.49 0.36 27.19
CA GLN A 218 0.77 0.32 28.47
C GLN A 218 -0.75 0.52 28.30
N HIS A 219 -1.30 0.44 27.08
CA HIS A 219 -2.73 0.70 26.82
C HIS A 219 -3.70 -0.21 27.61
N LYS A 220 -3.26 -1.41 28.01
CA LYS A 220 -4.04 -2.37 28.81
C LYS A 220 -3.80 -2.28 30.32
N VAL A 221 -2.75 -1.57 30.74
CA VAL A 221 -2.39 -1.42 32.16
C VAL A 221 -3.34 -0.39 32.78
N ALA A 222 -3.71 -0.52 34.05
CA ALA A 222 -4.51 0.50 34.75
C ALA A 222 -3.78 1.87 34.79
N ALA A 223 -4.54 2.96 34.88
CA ALA A 223 -3.96 4.30 34.98
C ALA A 223 -3.04 4.38 36.21
N THR A 224 -1.76 4.65 35.97
CA THR A 224 -0.73 4.71 37.01
C THR A 224 0.17 5.91 36.73
N PRO A 225 0.53 6.70 37.77
CA PRO A 225 1.49 7.78 37.62
C PRO A 225 2.79 7.24 36.99
N SER A 226 3.15 7.78 35.84
CA SER A 226 4.26 7.27 35.03
C SER A 226 5.19 8.42 34.66
N ARG A 227 6.51 8.18 34.77
CA ARG A 227 7.53 9.16 34.36
C ARG A 227 7.80 9.04 32.86
N ALA A 228 8.28 10.13 32.26
CA ALA A 228 8.72 10.13 30.87
C ALA A 228 9.85 9.11 30.66
N VAL A 229 9.70 8.25 29.66
CA VAL A 229 10.73 7.26 29.31
C VAL A 229 11.63 7.84 28.22
N LYS A 230 12.96 7.82 28.44
CA LYS A 230 13.96 8.35 27.50
C LYS A 230 13.89 7.67 26.11
N ARG A 231 13.58 6.37 26.09
CA ARG A 231 13.46 5.56 24.87
C ARG A 231 12.15 4.79 24.86
N GLN A 232 11.31 5.07 23.87
CA GLN A 232 10.02 4.42 23.70
C GLN A 232 10.20 3.05 23.03
N LYS A 233 9.26 2.13 23.27
CA LYS A 233 9.27 0.82 22.60
C LYS A 233 9.06 0.98 21.09
N SER A 234 9.67 0.08 20.34
CA SER A 234 9.56 0.09 18.87
C SER A 234 8.14 -0.26 18.42
N LEU A 235 7.78 0.12 17.19
CA LEU A 235 6.48 -0.21 16.60
C LEU A 235 6.27 -1.73 16.56
N SER A 236 7.31 -2.48 16.22
CA SER A 236 7.28 -3.95 16.19
C SER A 236 6.94 -4.55 17.56
N THR A 237 7.51 -4.01 18.65
CA THR A 237 7.22 -4.48 20.01
C THR A 237 5.80 -4.12 20.46
N SER A 238 5.29 -2.96 20.05
CA SER A 238 3.99 -2.44 20.49
C SER A 238 2.82 -2.96 19.68
N HIS A 239 3.02 -3.37 18.42
CA HIS A 239 1.96 -3.76 17.50
C HIS A 239 2.22 -5.13 16.84
N ARG A 240 1.62 -6.21 17.37
CA ARG A 240 1.83 -7.59 16.88
C ARG A 240 1.58 -7.76 15.38
N ALA A 241 0.59 -7.09 14.80
CA ALA A 241 0.33 -7.23 13.37
C ALA A 241 1.52 -6.73 12.51
N VAL A 242 2.27 -5.72 12.97
CA VAL A 242 3.45 -5.21 12.27
C VAL A 242 4.55 -6.27 12.21
N GLN A 243 4.71 -7.09 13.27
CA GLN A 243 5.62 -8.23 13.24
C GLN A 243 5.24 -9.22 12.13
N GLY A 244 3.95 -9.57 12.05
CA GLY A 244 3.43 -10.43 11.00
C GLY A 244 3.72 -9.89 9.59
N VAL A 245 3.56 -8.58 9.38
CA VAL A 245 3.90 -7.93 8.10
C VAL A 245 5.39 -8.04 7.78
N VAL A 246 6.27 -7.76 8.74
CA VAL A 246 7.73 -7.82 8.53
C VAL A 246 8.16 -9.27 8.24
N TYR A 247 7.63 -10.26 8.96
CA TYR A 247 7.90 -11.68 8.67
C TYR A 247 7.39 -12.10 7.30
N ALA A 248 6.19 -11.66 6.90
CA ALA A 248 5.66 -11.95 5.56
C ALA A 248 6.54 -11.34 4.46
N ALA A 249 7.07 -10.14 4.65
CA ALA A 249 7.98 -9.50 3.70
C ALA A 249 9.29 -10.29 3.54
N TRP A 250 9.93 -10.70 4.65
CA TRP A 250 11.13 -11.53 4.58
C TRP A 250 10.87 -12.93 4.02
N ALA A 251 9.72 -13.53 4.33
CA ALA A 251 9.33 -14.80 3.72
C ALA A 251 9.22 -14.69 2.18
N PHE A 252 8.70 -13.58 1.67
CA PHE A 252 8.65 -13.31 0.23
C PHE A 252 10.05 -13.17 -0.38
N VAL A 253 10.99 -12.52 0.31
CA VAL A 253 12.40 -12.43 -0.14
C VAL A 253 13.02 -13.82 -0.27
N LEU A 254 12.82 -14.69 0.72
CA LEU A 254 13.32 -16.07 0.68
C LEU A 254 12.70 -16.84 -0.49
N LEU A 255 11.40 -16.68 -0.75
CA LEU A 255 10.72 -17.28 -1.91
C LEU A 255 11.31 -16.78 -3.24
N ALA A 256 11.58 -15.48 -3.36
CA ALA A 256 12.20 -14.91 -4.57
C ALA A 256 13.63 -15.41 -4.79
N ILE A 257 14.43 -15.56 -3.72
CA ILE A 257 15.78 -16.13 -3.79
C ILE A 257 15.72 -17.62 -4.17
N ALA A 258 14.79 -18.39 -3.58
CA ALA A 258 14.59 -19.79 -3.95
C ALA A 258 14.20 -19.91 -5.43
N TRP A 259 13.28 -19.07 -5.91
CA TRP A 259 12.89 -19.03 -7.31
C TRP A 259 14.08 -18.69 -8.22
N LEU A 260 14.90 -17.70 -7.85
CA LEU A 260 16.13 -17.35 -8.58
C LEU A 260 17.10 -18.53 -8.66
N ALA A 261 17.35 -19.21 -7.53
CA ALA A 261 18.26 -20.34 -7.47
C ALA A 261 17.78 -21.52 -8.32
N ILE A 262 16.49 -21.86 -8.24
CA ILE A 262 15.86 -22.90 -9.06
C ILE A 262 15.96 -22.54 -10.54
N ASN A 263 15.62 -21.30 -10.91
CA ASN A 263 15.69 -20.85 -12.30
C ASN A 263 17.13 -20.90 -12.84
N ALA A 264 18.12 -20.42 -12.07
CA ALA A 264 19.52 -20.46 -12.44
C ALA A 264 20.06 -21.89 -12.58
N ALA A 265 19.68 -22.79 -11.68
CA ALA A 265 20.05 -24.21 -11.75
C ALA A 265 19.46 -24.89 -13.00
N LEU A 266 18.18 -24.62 -13.31
CA LEU A 266 17.54 -25.15 -14.52
C LEU A 266 18.21 -24.62 -15.79
N VAL A 267 18.50 -23.32 -15.87
CA VAL A 267 19.21 -22.74 -17.02
C VAL A 267 20.61 -23.34 -17.16
N GLY A 268 21.32 -23.60 -16.05
CA GLY A 268 22.65 -24.21 -16.08
C GLY A 268 22.66 -25.70 -16.46
N HIS A 269 21.63 -26.45 -16.07
CA HIS A 269 21.55 -27.90 -16.31
C HIS A 269 21.04 -28.29 -17.69
N TYR A 270 20.30 -27.42 -18.37
CA TYR A 270 19.81 -27.68 -19.73
C TYR A 270 20.61 -26.85 -20.75
N PRO A 271 21.79 -27.33 -21.21
CA PRO A 271 22.49 -26.76 -22.34
C PRO A 271 21.75 -27.16 -23.62
N ILE A 272 20.51 -26.67 -23.80
CA ILE A 272 19.83 -26.80 -25.08
C ILE A 272 20.61 -25.91 -26.05
N GLY A 273 21.16 -26.56 -27.08
CA GLY A 273 22.24 -26.06 -27.89
C GLY A 273 22.03 -24.65 -28.45
N SER A 274 23.12 -23.89 -28.44
CA SER A 274 23.27 -22.53 -28.94
C SER A 274 22.66 -21.45 -28.05
N ILE A 275 23.44 -20.94 -27.10
CA ILE A 275 23.89 -19.54 -27.06
C ILE A 275 24.84 -19.37 -25.87
N LYS A 276 25.97 -18.68 -26.10
CA LYS A 276 26.88 -18.14 -25.08
C LYS A 276 26.17 -17.09 -24.21
N ALA A 277 25.20 -17.48 -23.38
CA ALA A 277 24.48 -16.59 -22.49
C ALA A 277 25.03 -16.75 -21.07
N GLY A 278 25.81 -15.77 -20.60
CA GLY A 278 26.20 -15.69 -19.19
C GLY A 278 24.99 -15.60 -18.25
N PHE A 279 25.24 -15.69 -16.94
CA PHE A 279 24.26 -15.71 -15.85
C PHE A 279 23.08 -14.70 -15.98
N PHE A 280 23.30 -13.55 -16.63
CA PHE A 280 22.30 -12.49 -16.84
C PHE A 280 21.40 -12.64 -18.07
N LYS A 281 21.71 -13.55 -19.01
CA LYS A 281 20.93 -13.81 -20.24
C LYS A 281 20.14 -15.13 -20.19
N GLY A 282 20.11 -15.78 -19.03
CA GLY A 282 19.36 -17.01 -18.79
C GLY A 282 17.86 -16.77 -18.89
N THR A 283 17.22 -17.58 -19.72
CA THR A 283 15.78 -17.52 -19.97
C THR A 283 15.21 -18.93 -19.87
N LEU A 284 14.29 -19.15 -18.93
CA LEU A 284 13.58 -20.42 -18.83
C LEU A 284 12.24 -20.30 -19.55
N ASN A 285 12.06 -21.10 -20.60
CA ASN A 285 10.82 -21.17 -21.36
C ASN A 285 10.00 -22.37 -20.89
N ILE A 286 8.85 -22.10 -20.27
CA ILE A 286 7.90 -23.13 -19.88
C ILE A 286 6.94 -23.33 -21.06
N LYS A 287 7.30 -24.28 -21.93
CA LYS A 287 6.37 -24.78 -22.93
C LYS A 287 5.39 -25.76 -22.25
N PRO A 288 4.08 -25.66 -22.50
CA PRO A 288 3.08 -26.64 -22.05
C PRO A 288 3.40 -28.09 -22.45
N SER A 289 4.32 -28.31 -23.40
CA SER A 289 4.73 -29.61 -23.93
C SER A 289 6.03 -30.18 -23.33
N SER A 290 6.71 -29.53 -22.39
CA SER A 290 7.99 -30.03 -21.83
C SER A 290 7.90 -30.44 -20.37
N PHE A 291 7.00 -31.38 -20.08
CA PHE A 291 7.23 -32.44 -19.09
C PHE A 291 7.59 -33.69 -19.90
N ASN A 292 8.87 -33.83 -20.25
CA ASN A 292 9.35 -34.90 -21.13
C ASN A 292 9.81 -36.08 -20.28
N ILE A 293 8.85 -36.88 -19.80
CA ILE A 293 9.15 -38.23 -19.29
C ILE A 293 8.95 -39.17 -20.48
N TYR A 294 10.05 -39.47 -21.17
CA TYR A 294 10.30 -40.59 -22.08
C TYR A 294 9.08 -41.25 -22.77
N ARG A 295 8.98 -41.10 -24.10
CA ARG A 295 8.14 -41.90 -25.03
C ARG A 295 6.61 -41.86 -24.77
N GLY A 296 5.90 -40.93 -25.41
CA GLY A 296 4.43 -41.00 -25.51
C GLY A 296 3.79 -39.62 -25.55
N ARG A 297 3.55 -39.12 -26.76
CA ARG A 297 3.05 -37.77 -27.03
C ARG A 297 1.61 -37.61 -26.53
N TRP A 298 1.41 -36.99 -25.36
CA TRP A 298 0.16 -36.33 -24.98
C TRP A 298 0.39 -34.82 -25.05
N ILE A 299 0.33 -34.28 -26.27
CA ILE A 299 0.10 -32.83 -26.41
C ILE A 299 -1.41 -32.69 -26.21
N PRO A 300 -1.91 -31.91 -25.24
CA PRO A 300 -3.32 -31.61 -25.19
C PRO A 300 -3.69 -30.97 -26.53
N GLU A 301 -4.73 -31.48 -27.18
CA GLU A 301 -5.16 -31.07 -28.52
C GLU A 301 -5.34 -29.54 -28.66
N TRP A 302 -5.64 -28.84 -27.56
CA TRP A 302 -5.74 -27.37 -27.48
C TRP A 302 -4.41 -26.61 -27.59
N ALA A 303 -3.26 -27.26 -27.41
CA ALA A 303 -1.92 -26.67 -27.56
C ALA A 303 -1.33 -26.87 -28.97
N VAL A 304 -1.95 -27.74 -29.78
CA VAL A 304 -1.67 -27.86 -31.21
C VAL A 304 -2.46 -26.77 -31.93
N VAL A 305 -1.99 -25.52 -31.80
CA VAL A 305 -2.47 -24.45 -32.67
C VAL A 305 -2.03 -24.82 -34.08
N SER A 306 -3.00 -25.24 -34.90
CA SER A 306 -2.83 -25.45 -36.33
C SER A 306 -2.05 -24.28 -36.93
N GLU A 307 -0.93 -24.56 -37.57
CA GLU A 307 -0.04 -23.58 -38.23
C GLU A 307 -0.76 -22.72 -39.28
N SER A 308 -2.00 -23.02 -39.63
CA SER A 308 -2.61 -22.48 -40.85
C SER A 308 -3.41 -21.19 -40.68
N GLU A 309 -4.18 -20.88 -39.62
CA GLU A 309 -5.17 -19.77 -39.79
C GLU A 309 -5.61 -18.93 -38.59
N SER A 310 -4.94 -18.92 -37.44
CA SER A 310 -5.27 -17.87 -36.45
C SER A 310 -4.09 -17.31 -35.71
N ASP A 311 -3.72 -16.08 -36.06
CA ASP A 311 -2.92 -15.15 -35.26
C ASP A 311 -3.55 -14.84 -33.88
N ARG A 312 -4.65 -15.50 -33.50
CA ARG A 312 -5.37 -15.25 -32.26
C ARG A 312 -4.85 -16.15 -31.15
N PHE A 313 -4.45 -15.52 -30.04
CA PHE A 313 -4.10 -16.23 -28.81
C PHE A 313 -5.34 -16.94 -28.25
N SER A 314 -5.28 -18.28 -28.15
CA SER A 314 -6.41 -19.10 -27.67
C SER A 314 -6.87 -18.63 -26.29
N PRO A 315 -8.19 -18.42 -26.05
CA PRO A 315 -8.71 -17.99 -24.76
C PRO A 315 -8.35 -18.95 -23.61
N LEU A 316 -8.27 -20.26 -23.88
CA LEU A 316 -7.90 -21.27 -22.88
C LEU A 316 -6.42 -21.14 -22.48
N VAL A 317 -5.54 -20.95 -23.48
CA VAL A 317 -4.11 -20.69 -23.24
C VAL A 317 -3.95 -19.41 -22.42
N PHE A 318 -4.68 -18.35 -22.79
CA PHE A 318 -4.69 -17.10 -22.03
C PHE A 318 -5.12 -17.32 -20.59
N ALA A 319 -6.24 -18.01 -20.37
CA ALA A 319 -6.73 -18.29 -19.02
C ALA A 319 -5.69 -19.03 -18.18
N TRP A 320 -5.00 -20.01 -18.76
CA TRP A 320 -3.93 -20.74 -18.06
C TRP A 320 -2.72 -19.85 -17.72
N VAL A 321 -2.18 -19.12 -18.71
CA VAL A 321 -1.04 -18.22 -18.49
C VAL A 321 -1.39 -17.12 -17.49
N PHE A 322 -2.56 -16.51 -17.65
CA PHE A 322 -3.06 -15.47 -16.75
C PHE A 322 -3.25 -16.00 -15.33
N SER A 323 -3.80 -17.20 -15.15
CA SER A 323 -3.95 -17.81 -13.83
C SER A 323 -2.60 -18.08 -13.16
N PHE A 324 -1.61 -18.55 -13.93
CA PHE A 324 -0.25 -18.77 -13.44
C PHE A 324 0.40 -17.47 -12.97
N VAL A 325 0.37 -16.43 -13.81
CA VAL A 325 0.91 -15.10 -13.47
C VAL A 325 0.20 -14.51 -12.26
N THR A 326 -1.12 -14.63 -12.22
CA THR A 326 -1.95 -14.17 -11.09
C THR A 326 -1.57 -14.88 -9.79
N ALA A 327 -1.36 -16.20 -9.82
CA ALA A 327 -0.95 -16.96 -8.64
C ALA A 327 0.39 -16.47 -8.07
N LEU A 328 1.36 -16.17 -8.93
CA LEU A 328 2.65 -15.59 -8.51
C LEU A 328 2.52 -14.13 -8.03
N GLN A 329 1.54 -13.39 -8.55
CA GLN A 329 1.32 -11.99 -8.21
C GLN A 329 0.64 -11.78 -6.84
N ILE A 330 -0.14 -12.76 -6.36
CA ILE A 330 -0.83 -12.71 -5.05
C ILE A 330 0.14 -12.41 -3.89
N PRO A 331 1.19 -13.21 -3.63
CA PRO A 331 2.07 -12.97 -2.49
C PRO A 331 2.82 -11.62 -2.60
N LEU A 332 3.17 -11.21 -3.82
CA LEU A 332 3.83 -9.93 -4.07
C LEU A 332 2.92 -8.75 -3.71
N THR A 333 1.69 -8.78 -4.23
CA THR A 333 0.66 -7.76 -3.98
C THR A 333 0.28 -7.72 -2.50
N LEU A 334 0.18 -8.89 -1.87
CA LEU A 334 -0.07 -8.98 -0.44
C LEU A 334 1.04 -8.27 0.34
N MET A 335 2.32 -8.61 0.11
CA MET A 335 3.46 -7.99 0.79
C MET A 335 3.42 -6.46 0.70
N THR A 336 3.24 -5.91 -0.50
CA THR A 336 3.28 -4.45 -0.71
C THR A 336 2.09 -3.73 -0.06
N HIS A 337 0.90 -4.34 -0.04
CA HIS A 337 -0.26 -3.82 0.69
C HIS A 337 -0.11 -3.93 2.21
N LEU A 338 0.43 -5.03 2.71
CA LEU A 338 0.68 -5.19 4.14
C LEU A 338 1.69 -4.14 4.65
N GLY A 339 2.70 -3.80 3.84
CA GLY A 339 3.66 -2.75 4.13
C GLY A 339 3.04 -1.37 4.38
N GLU A 340 1.84 -1.10 3.85
CA GLU A 340 1.11 0.16 4.12
C GLU A 340 0.84 0.35 5.61
N LEU A 341 0.54 -0.71 6.35
CA LEU A 341 0.28 -0.61 7.79
C LEU A 341 1.51 -0.02 8.50
N VAL A 342 2.69 -0.58 8.22
CA VAL A 342 3.94 -0.17 8.89
C VAL A 342 4.25 1.30 8.58
N VAL A 343 4.13 1.68 7.31
CA VAL A 343 4.40 3.05 6.85
C VAL A 343 3.38 4.03 7.43
N ASN A 344 2.10 3.68 7.44
CA ASN A 344 1.05 4.54 7.98
C ASN A 344 1.18 4.69 9.50
N SER A 345 1.42 3.61 10.26
CA SER A 345 1.69 3.70 11.70
C SER A 345 2.94 4.52 12.02
N HIS A 346 4.00 4.40 11.20
CA HIS A 346 5.20 5.22 11.33
C HIS A 346 4.92 6.71 11.04
N ARG A 347 4.09 7.01 10.04
CA ARG A 347 3.67 8.37 9.68
C ARG A 347 2.76 8.98 10.75
N ASP A 348 1.86 8.19 11.31
CA ASP A 348 0.97 8.59 12.40
C ASP A 348 1.79 9.00 13.64
N GLU A 349 2.78 8.19 14.01
CA GLU A 349 3.73 8.54 15.09
C GLU A 349 4.57 9.77 14.72
N SER A 350 5.03 9.89 13.47
CA SER A 350 5.81 11.07 13.04
C SER A 350 5.00 12.36 13.15
N THR A 351 3.71 12.31 12.83
CA THR A 351 2.78 13.42 12.97
C THR A 351 2.60 13.78 14.43
N TRP A 352 2.36 12.79 15.30
CA TRP A 352 2.27 12.97 16.74
C TRP A 352 3.51 13.65 17.35
N ARG A 353 4.70 13.26 16.90
CA ARG A 353 5.99 13.79 17.39
C ARG A 353 6.26 15.25 17.03
N LYS A 354 5.55 15.80 16.04
CA LYS A 354 5.68 17.24 15.72
C LYS A 354 5.21 18.12 16.87
N ALA A 355 4.29 17.63 17.72
CA ALA A 355 3.79 18.40 18.85
C ALA A 355 4.87 18.73 19.89
N ALA A 356 5.92 17.92 20.00
CA ALA A 356 7.05 18.18 20.90
C ALA A 356 8.13 19.11 20.32
N ARG A 357 7.97 19.57 19.07
CA ARG A 357 8.90 20.54 18.45
C ARG A 357 8.56 21.96 18.89
N GLN A 358 9.53 22.86 18.77
CA GLN A 358 9.33 24.30 19.05
C GLN A 358 8.26 24.92 18.16
N GLU A 359 8.14 24.46 16.92
CA GLU A 359 7.09 24.86 15.98
C GLU A 359 5.70 24.30 16.36
N GLY A 360 5.62 23.38 17.32
CA GLY A 360 4.40 22.64 17.62
C GLY A 360 3.87 21.84 16.43
N LEU A 361 2.68 21.29 16.60
CA LEU A 361 1.96 20.60 15.56
C LEU A 361 0.79 21.45 15.08
N ARG A 362 0.86 21.88 13.82
CA ARG A 362 -0.26 22.54 13.16
C ARG A 362 -1.19 21.49 12.58
N ARG A 363 -2.47 21.57 12.95
CA ARG A 363 -3.58 20.81 12.36
C ARG A 363 -4.16 21.46 11.10
N GLU A 364 -3.46 22.45 10.53
CA GLU A 364 -3.84 23.04 9.25
C GLU A 364 -4.17 21.93 8.25
N SER A 365 -5.17 22.19 7.40
CA SER A 365 -5.66 21.33 6.33
C SER A 365 -4.58 21.15 5.26
N ALA A 366 -3.45 20.59 5.67
CA ALA A 366 -2.25 20.43 4.89
C ALA A 366 -2.68 19.73 3.62
N ASN A 367 -2.48 20.40 2.49
CA ASN A 367 -2.79 19.89 1.18
C ASN A 367 -2.47 18.39 1.17
N PRO A 368 -3.45 17.49 1.02
CA PRO A 368 -3.25 16.06 1.29
C PRO A 368 -2.21 15.48 0.33
N ILE A 369 -2.12 16.05 -0.88
CA ILE A 369 -1.01 15.82 -1.81
C ILE A 369 0.32 16.25 -1.21
N ALA A 370 0.42 17.48 -0.69
CA ALA A 370 1.65 17.93 -0.05
C ALA A 370 1.99 17.06 1.17
N ALA A 371 1.02 16.65 1.99
CA ALA A 371 1.25 15.78 3.14
C ALA A 371 1.77 14.38 2.72
N ILE A 372 1.30 13.85 1.59
CA ILE A 372 1.76 12.58 1.04
C ILE A 372 3.15 12.74 0.40
N ILE A 373 3.34 13.75 -0.47
CA ILE A 373 4.62 14.03 -1.16
C ILE A 373 5.72 14.38 -0.17
N THR A 374 5.40 15.10 0.91
CA THR A 374 6.37 15.45 1.96
C THR A 374 6.68 14.27 2.89
N SER A 375 5.86 13.22 2.89
CA SER A 375 6.14 12.01 3.66
C SER A 375 7.05 11.08 2.85
N GLY A 376 8.36 11.22 3.04
CA GLY A 376 9.36 10.39 2.37
C GLY A 376 9.10 8.88 2.51
N SER A 377 8.53 8.41 3.63
CA SER A 377 8.18 7.01 3.82
C SER A 377 7.00 6.54 2.96
N ALA A 378 5.97 7.39 2.78
CA ALA A 378 4.82 7.07 1.94
C ALA A 378 5.21 7.09 0.45
N LEU A 379 5.99 8.10 0.04
CA LEU A 379 6.54 8.18 -1.31
C LEU A 379 7.43 6.98 -1.62
N ALA A 380 8.31 6.59 -0.69
CA ALA A 380 9.16 5.41 -0.85
C ALA A 380 8.33 4.12 -1.07
N LEU A 381 7.28 3.88 -0.26
CA LEU A 381 6.42 2.71 -0.44
C LEU A 381 5.69 2.73 -1.78
N PHE A 382 5.19 3.90 -2.20
CA PHE A 382 4.56 4.08 -3.50
C PHE A 382 5.53 3.74 -4.64
N SER A 383 6.77 4.24 -4.57
CA SER A 383 7.82 3.92 -5.54
C SER A 383 8.17 2.43 -5.53
N PHE A 384 8.32 1.81 -4.35
CA PHE A 384 8.58 0.37 -4.24
C PHE A 384 7.48 -0.46 -4.88
N LYS A 385 6.20 -0.11 -4.68
CA LYS A 385 5.07 -0.78 -5.34
C LYS A 385 5.23 -0.77 -6.85
N ALA A 386 5.35 0.42 -7.44
CA ALA A 386 5.47 0.54 -8.90
C ALA A 386 6.69 -0.21 -9.45
N VAL A 387 7.86 -0.04 -8.81
CA VAL A 387 9.11 -0.67 -9.26
C VAL A 387 9.07 -2.19 -9.11
N ILE A 388 8.65 -2.72 -7.96
CA ILE A 388 8.65 -4.16 -7.72
C ILE A 388 7.65 -4.87 -8.63
N HIS A 389 6.46 -4.30 -8.87
CA HIS A 389 5.51 -4.85 -9.83
C HIS A 389 6.02 -4.76 -11.28
N ALA A 390 6.76 -3.69 -11.64
CA ALA A 390 7.43 -3.61 -12.94
C ALA A 390 8.57 -4.64 -13.08
N GLN A 391 9.34 -4.89 -12.03
CA GLN A 391 10.37 -5.95 -12.01
C GLN A 391 9.74 -7.33 -12.14
N PHE A 392 8.58 -7.57 -11.52
CA PHE A 392 7.83 -8.81 -11.72
C PHE A 392 7.39 -8.98 -13.19
N SER A 393 6.91 -7.91 -13.83
CA SER A 393 6.57 -7.93 -15.27
C SER A 393 7.80 -8.19 -16.17
N ASP A 394 9.00 -7.84 -15.73
CA ASP A 394 10.22 -8.24 -16.44
C ASP A 394 10.68 -9.66 -16.11
N ALA A 395 10.46 -10.12 -14.88
CA ALA A 395 10.75 -11.48 -14.45
C ALA A 395 9.90 -12.51 -15.20
N VAL A 396 8.65 -12.19 -15.48
CA VAL A 396 7.69 -13.04 -16.19
C VAL A 396 7.18 -12.33 -17.43
N SER A 397 7.65 -12.77 -18.59
CA SER A 397 7.19 -12.28 -19.89
C SER A 397 6.49 -13.37 -20.68
N ILE A 398 5.56 -12.98 -21.56
CA ILE A 398 4.97 -13.89 -22.54
C ILE A 398 5.69 -13.72 -23.87
N VAL A 399 6.21 -14.81 -24.41
CA VAL A 399 6.83 -14.85 -25.75
C VAL A 399 5.93 -15.68 -26.66
N PHE A 400 5.75 -15.22 -27.91
CA PHE A 400 5.04 -15.95 -28.94
C PHE A 400 5.63 -17.33 -29.16
N ARG A 401 4.76 -18.37 -29.12
CA ARG A 401 5.08 -19.81 -29.17
C ARG A 401 5.73 -20.41 -27.91
N GLU A 402 6.35 -19.62 -27.05
CA GLU A 402 7.01 -20.13 -25.83
C GLU A 402 6.16 -19.98 -24.57
N PHE A 403 5.04 -19.26 -24.66
CA PHE A 403 4.04 -19.04 -23.62
C PHE A 403 4.59 -18.26 -22.43
N ILE A 404 5.33 -18.90 -21.51
CA ILE A 404 5.84 -18.26 -20.31
C ILE A 404 7.34 -18.32 -20.31
N THR A 405 7.93 -17.13 -20.27
CA THR A 405 9.37 -16.94 -20.28
C THR A 405 9.77 -16.27 -18.99
N MET A 406 10.62 -16.94 -18.21
CA MET A 406 11.13 -16.43 -16.95
C MET A 406 12.57 -15.96 -17.12
N ARG A 407 12.78 -14.64 -17.01
CA ARG A 407 14.12 -14.02 -17.13
C ARG A 407 14.82 -14.02 -15.78
N THR A 408 16.01 -14.62 -15.70
CA THR A 408 16.81 -14.66 -14.46
C THR A 408 17.12 -13.24 -13.95
N SER A 409 17.38 -12.29 -14.86
CA SER A 409 17.64 -10.87 -14.51
C SER A 409 16.45 -10.21 -13.82
N GLY A 410 15.24 -10.43 -14.31
CA GLY A 410 14.03 -9.87 -13.71
C GLY A 410 13.74 -10.49 -12.35
N ILE A 411 13.94 -11.81 -12.19
CA ILE A 411 13.80 -12.48 -10.88
C ILE A 411 14.84 -11.94 -9.88
N LEU A 412 16.07 -11.70 -10.32
CA LEU A 412 17.11 -11.07 -9.49
C LEU A 412 16.69 -9.65 -9.08
N GLY A 413 16.19 -8.84 -10.03
CA GLY A 413 15.67 -7.51 -9.76
C GLY A 413 14.51 -7.51 -8.76
N LEU A 414 13.59 -8.47 -8.89
CA LEU A 414 12.49 -8.71 -7.97
C LEU A 414 12.99 -9.08 -6.56
N ALA A 415 13.98 -9.98 -6.45
CA ALA A 415 14.57 -10.39 -5.18
C ALA A 415 15.27 -9.21 -4.48
N ILE A 416 16.08 -8.44 -5.21
CA ILE A 416 16.75 -7.23 -4.69
C ILE A 416 15.72 -6.19 -4.25
N GLY A 417 14.75 -5.85 -5.11
CA GLY A 417 13.72 -4.87 -4.80
C GLY A 417 12.89 -5.25 -3.56
N SER A 418 12.53 -6.52 -3.45
CA SER A 418 11.80 -7.05 -2.29
C SER A 418 12.64 -7.07 -1.01
N ALA A 419 13.94 -7.35 -1.12
CA ALA A 419 14.86 -7.28 0.00
C ALA A 419 15.02 -5.84 0.49
N LEU A 420 15.17 -4.88 -0.41
CA LEU A 420 15.24 -3.45 -0.08
C LEU A 420 13.95 -2.97 0.60
N LEU A 421 12.78 -3.34 0.08
CA LEU A 421 11.50 -3.04 0.72
C LEU A 421 11.42 -3.68 2.12
N SER A 422 11.84 -4.94 2.27
CA SER A 422 11.80 -5.65 3.55
C SER A 422 12.73 -5.00 4.58
N VAL A 423 13.94 -4.58 4.18
CA VAL A 423 14.87 -3.81 5.01
C VAL A 423 14.24 -2.48 5.40
N PHE A 424 13.65 -1.75 4.45
CA PHE A 424 12.96 -0.50 4.72
C PHE A 424 11.84 -0.66 5.76
N LEU A 425 10.94 -1.65 5.58
CA LEU A 425 9.86 -1.93 6.53
C LEU A 425 10.42 -2.37 7.90
N THR A 426 11.46 -3.19 7.91
CA THR A 426 12.14 -3.62 9.15
C THR A 426 12.68 -2.42 9.89
N VAL A 427 13.46 -1.54 9.23
CA VAL A 427 14.00 -0.31 9.82
C VAL A 427 12.89 0.56 10.39
N LEU A 428 11.81 0.82 9.64
CA LEU A 428 10.68 1.60 10.15
C LEU A 428 10.01 0.97 11.37
N SER A 429 9.96 -0.37 11.44
CA SER A 429 9.33 -1.10 12.54
C SER A 429 10.18 -1.16 13.82
N ILE A 430 11.52 -1.26 13.69
CA ILE A 430 12.45 -1.38 14.82
C ILE A 430 12.95 -0.02 15.31
N TYR A 431 12.87 1.02 14.48
CA TYR A 431 13.36 2.35 14.83
C TYR A 431 12.58 2.93 16.00
N GLY A 432 13.13 2.72 17.21
CA GLY A 432 12.58 3.25 18.45
C GLY A 432 12.71 4.77 18.47
N ARG A 433 11.58 5.45 18.71
CA ARG A 433 11.58 6.91 18.84
C ARG A 433 12.22 7.31 20.17
N LYS A 434 13.06 8.33 20.10
CA LYS A 434 13.67 8.96 21.28
C LYS A 434 12.81 10.14 21.72
N GLY A 435 12.88 10.45 23.02
CA GLY A 435 12.28 11.64 23.59
C GLY A 435 11.15 11.34 24.59
N PRO A 436 10.79 12.34 25.42
CA PRO A 436 9.94 12.17 26.59
C PRO A 436 8.46 11.92 26.25
N GLN A 437 8.02 12.29 25.03
CA GLN A 437 6.64 12.10 24.60
C GLN A 437 6.30 10.60 24.47
N PRO A 438 5.18 10.10 25.02
CA PRO A 438 4.78 8.71 24.88
C PRO A 438 4.47 8.33 23.43
N SER A 439 4.78 7.10 23.02
CA SER A 439 4.45 6.62 21.67
C SER A 439 2.98 6.23 21.52
N THR A 440 2.36 6.57 20.40
CA THR A 440 0.95 6.24 20.10
C THR A 440 0.82 5.33 18.89
N PHE A 441 1.69 5.48 17.88
CA PHE A 441 1.65 4.76 16.61
C PHE A 441 0.26 4.73 15.93
N GLY A 442 -0.54 5.80 16.15
CA GLY A 442 -1.88 5.93 15.60
C GLY A 442 -3.00 5.23 16.41
N HIS A 443 -2.72 4.70 17.60
CA HIS A 443 -3.77 4.19 18.49
C HIS A 443 -4.60 5.35 19.06
N LEU A 444 -5.89 5.39 18.72
CA LEU A 444 -6.75 6.54 18.93
C LEU A 444 -7.02 6.79 20.42
N GLN A 445 -7.34 5.76 21.20
CA GLN A 445 -7.61 5.94 22.64
C GLN A 445 -6.35 6.45 23.39
N THR A 446 -5.17 5.92 23.08
CA THR A 446 -3.93 6.45 23.69
C THR A 446 -3.73 7.90 23.29
N LEU A 447 -3.98 8.26 22.03
CA LEU A 447 -3.86 9.65 21.59
C LEU A 447 -4.82 10.58 22.36
N VAL A 448 -6.07 10.16 22.58
CA VAL A 448 -7.06 10.89 23.38
C VAL A 448 -6.65 10.99 24.86
N ASP A 449 -6.04 9.95 25.42
CA ASP A 449 -5.54 9.95 26.81
C ASP A 449 -4.38 10.95 27.02
N LEU A 450 -3.58 11.20 25.98
CA LEU A 450 -2.42 12.10 26.00
C LEU A 450 -2.76 13.57 25.68
N ILE A 451 -3.96 13.85 25.18
CA ILE A 451 -4.41 15.21 24.81
C ILE A 451 -5.29 15.74 25.92
N ASP A 452 -4.88 16.84 26.54
CA ASP A 452 -5.65 17.46 27.61
C ASP A 452 -6.66 18.46 27.06
N GLU A 453 -6.21 19.28 26.11
CA GLU A 453 -6.99 20.34 25.49
C GLU A 453 -6.97 20.17 23.98
N TRP A 454 -8.18 20.12 23.41
CA TRP A 454 -8.35 20.12 21.98
C TRP A 454 -8.39 21.55 21.44
N PRO A 455 -7.76 21.83 20.30
CA PRO A 455 -7.79 23.15 19.70
C PRO A 455 -9.20 23.57 19.25
N GLU A 456 -9.56 24.80 19.59
CA GLU A 456 -10.76 25.47 19.09
C GLU A 456 -10.58 25.97 17.66
N LYS A 457 -11.69 26.27 16.99
CA LYS A 457 -11.70 26.78 15.62
C LYS A 457 -10.94 28.12 15.55
N GLY A 458 -9.77 28.13 14.92
CA GLY A 458 -8.91 29.31 14.75
C GLY A 458 -7.55 29.19 15.42
N ASN A 459 -7.38 28.32 16.42
CA ASN A 459 -6.09 28.01 17.03
C ASN A 459 -5.70 26.57 16.71
N GLN A 460 -5.04 26.33 15.58
CA GLN A 460 -4.77 24.99 15.07
C GLN A 460 -3.44 24.39 15.57
N GLN A 461 -2.74 25.08 16.45
CA GLN A 461 -1.41 24.67 16.90
C GLN A 461 -1.50 23.95 18.25
N MET A 462 -0.83 22.81 18.32
CA MET A 462 -0.81 21.94 19.49
C MET A 462 0.64 21.72 19.94
N TYR A 463 0.90 21.87 21.23
CA TYR A 463 2.21 21.66 21.82
C TYR A 463 2.15 20.57 22.88
N TRP A 464 3.18 19.73 22.91
CA TRP A 464 3.42 18.76 23.97
C TRP A 464 4.38 19.36 25.01
N GLY A 465 3.98 19.39 26.29
CA GLY A 465 4.87 19.86 27.34
C GLY A 465 4.23 19.99 28.71
N HIS A 466 5.03 20.48 29.67
CA HIS A 466 4.57 20.80 31.02
C HIS A 466 3.82 22.14 31.02
N LYS A 467 2.69 22.21 31.74
CA LYS A 467 1.85 23.40 31.83
C LYS A 467 2.21 24.22 33.06
N THR A 468 2.65 25.47 32.90
CA THR A 468 2.73 26.43 34.01
C THR A 468 1.38 27.12 34.18
N GLY A 469 0.68 26.90 35.29
CA GLY A 469 -0.62 27.55 35.53
C GLY A 469 -1.49 26.98 36.66
N GLY A 470 -1.17 25.81 37.23
CA GLY A 470 -1.63 25.47 38.58
C GLY A 470 -0.76 26.25 39.57
N ALA A 471 -1.36 26.91 40.56
CA ALA A 471 -0.64 27.69 41.56
C ALA A 471 0.61 26.94 42.05
N VAL A 472 1.79 27.53 41.79
CA VAL A 472 3.06 27.03 42.30
C VAL A 472 3.08 27.36 43.80
N THR A 473 2.43 26.52 44.60
CA THR A 473 2.98 26.24 45.92
C THR A 473 4.34 25.57 45.71
N PRO A 474 5.35 25.82 46.55
CA PRO A 474 6.63 25.13 46.45
C PRO A 474 6.38 23.63 46.68
N MET A 475 6.22 22.89 45.57
CA MET A 475 5.93 21.47 45.55
C MET A 475 7.22 20.70 45.81
N LYS A 476 7.14 19.71 46.69
CA LYS A 476 8.23 18.75 46.95
C LYS A 476 8.50 17.95 45.67
N GLU A 477 9.73 17.47 45.47
CA GLU A 477 10.22 16.66 44.33
C GLU A 477 9.37 15.40 43.95
N GLU A 478 8.29 15.12 44.66
CA GLU A 478 7.40 13.97 44.48
C GLU A 478 6.12 14.27 43.69
N GLU A 479 5.83 15.53 43.33
CA GLU A 479 4.63 15.88 42.57
C GLU A 479 4.82 15.73 41.05
N TYR A 480 4.10 14.77 40.48
CA TYR A 480 4.17 14.36 39.08
C TYR A 480 3.86 15.50 38.11
N ASN A 481 4.79 15.75 37.18
CA ASN A 481 4.63 16.71 36.10
C ASN A 481 3.43 16.35 35.21
N PHE A 482 2.39 17.18 35.19
CA PHE A 482 1.30 17.12 34.20
C PHE A 482 1.85 17.51 32.83
N ALA A 483 2.31 16.52 32.05
CA ALA A 483 2.63 16.69 30.65
C ALA A 483 1.46 16.21 29.80
N GLY A 484 1.04 17.03 28.84
CA GLY A 484 -0.04 16.75 27.92
C GLY A 484 -0.04 17.73 26.77
N ILE A 485 -0.94 17.54 25.81
CA ILE A 485 -1.09 18.52 24.72
C ILE A 485 -2.02 19.66 25.12
N SER A 486 -1.56 20.90 24.87
CA SER A 486 -2.36 22.12 24.95
C SER A 486 -2.14 23.03 23.73
N ILE A 487 -3.06 23.97 23.58
CA ILE A 487 -2.98 25.10 22.66
C ILE A 487 -1.99 26.18 23.11
N THR A 488 -1.55 26.14 24.38
CA THR A 488 -0.56 27.07 24.93
C THR A 488 0.86 26.54 24.72
N PRO A 489 1.82 27.38 24.29
CA PRO A 489 3.20 26.96 24.20
C PRO A 489 3.73 26.60 25.60
N PRO A 490 4.60 25.58 25.73
CA PRO A 490 5.22 25.26 27.01
C PRO A 490 6.00 26.47 27.53
N ALA A 491 6.08 26.63 28.85
CA ALA A 491 6.77 27.74 29.49
C ALA A 491 8.18 27.94 28.89
N GLN A 492 8.41 29.10 28.26
CA GLN A 492 9.61 29.39 27.48
C GLN A 492 10.91 29.30 28.29
N ASN A 493 10.83 29.32 29.63
CA ASN A 493 11.98 29.35 30.52
C ASN A 493 12.50 27.99 30.96
N ILE A 494 11.92 26.88 30.50
CA ILE A 494 12.42 25.55 30.87
C ILE A 494 12.82 24.80 29.62
N ARG A 495 14.13 24.63 29.41
CA ARG A 495 14.64 23.78 28.33
C ARG A 495 13.99 22.41 28.48
N ILE A 496 13.40 21.90 27.39
CA ILE A 496 12.74 20.58 27.33
C ILE A 496 13.68 19.43 27.82
N GLY A 497 14.99 19.67 27.90
CA GLY A 497 15.98 18.74 28.46
C GLY A 497 16.17 18.78 29.98
N GLU A 498 15.76 19.84 30.69
CA GLU A 498 16.05 20.03 32.13
C GLU A 498 14.95 19.45 33.04
N LEU A 499 13.71 19.30 32.55
CA LEU A 499 12.60 18.70 33.33
C LEU A 499 12.57 17.17 33.35
N TYR A 500 13.37 16.51 32.50
CA TYR A 500 13.22 15.08 32.20
C TYR A 500 14.54 14.29 32.17
N SER A 501 15.64 14.87 32.66
CA SER A 501 16.97 14.24 32.71
C SER A 501 17.17 13.35 33.91
#